data_AF-A0A935FHX2-F1
#
_entry.id   AF-A0A935FHX2-F1
#
_cell.length_a   1.000
_cell.length_b   1.000
_cell.length_c   1.000
_cell.angle_alpha   90.00
_cell.angle_beta   90.00
_cell.angle_gamma   90.00
#
_symmetry.space_group_name_H-M   'P 1'
#
loop_
_entity.id
_entity.type
_entity.pdbx_description
1 polymer ?
#
loop_
_entity_poly.entity_id
_entity_poly.type
_entity_poly.pdbx_seq_one_letter_code
_entity_poly.pdbx_strand_id
1 'polypeptide(L)'
;MSADDILQVTRQALYLVVLVSTPVVAASLVVGVLVSVIQATTQVQDQTLSFVPKLLAVMLALALAGGWMGAQVLRLTHALWAQLPTIR
;
A
#
# COMPACT_ATOMS: atom_id res chain seq x y z
N MET A 1 -18.92 -23.17 5.26
CA MET A 1 -17.52 -22.70 5.14
C MET A 1 -16.63 -23.71 5.81
N SER A 2 -15.77 -24.37 5.05
CA SER A 2 -14.69 -25.19 5.58
C SER A 2 -13.59 -24.30 6.16
N ALA A 3 -12.70 -24.87 6.98
CA ALA A 3 -11.53 -24.15 7.47
C ALA A 3 -10.62 -23.67 6.32
N ASP A 4 -10.60 -24.41 5.21
CA ASP A 4 -9.83 -24.10 4.02
C ASP A 4 -10.34 -22.83 3.31
N ASP A 5 -11.67 -22.63 3.25
CA ASP A 5 -12.27 -21.43 2.65
C ASP A 5 -11.86 -20.15 3.41
N ILE A 6 -11.85 -20.22 4.75
CA ILE A 6 -11.45 -19.11 5.61
C ILE A 6 -9.96 -18.78 5.42
N LEU A 7 -9.11 -19.81 5.35
CA LEU A 7 -7.68 -19.64 5.08
C LEU A 7 -7.44 -19.02 3.71
N GLN A 8 -8.19 -19.43 2.70
CA GLN A 8 -8.06 -18.90 1.34
C GLN A 8 -8.46 -17.42 1.27
N VAL A 9 -9.59 -17.04 1.87
CA VAL A 9 -10.03 -15.64 1.96
C VAL A 9 -9.00 -14.79 2.71
N THR A 10 -8.48 -15.30 3.82
CA THR A 10 -7.45 -14.61 4.61
C THR A 10 -6.18 -14.38 3.80
N ARG A 11 -5.71 -15.40 3.07
CA ARG A 11 -4.54 -15.27 2.18
C ARG A 11 -4.77 -14.21 1.09
N GLN A 12 -5.95 -14.20 0.47
CA GLN A 12 -6.29 -13.22 -0.56
C GLN A 12 -6.31 -11.79 -0.01
N ALA A 13 -6.87 -11.61 1.19
CA ALA A 13 -6.89 -10.32 1.86
C ALA A 13 -5.47 -9.82 2.20
N LEU A 14 -4.62 -10.69 2.75
CA LEU A 14 -3.21 -10.34 3.05
C LEU A 14 -2.44 -9.99 1.77
N TYR A 15 -2.63 -10.75 0.69
CA TYR A 15 -2.02 -10.44 -0.60
C TYR A 15 -2.48 -9.08 -1.14
N LEU A 16 -3.77 -8.77 -1.01
CA LEU A 16 -4.31 -7.47 -1.40
C LEU A 16 -3.66 -6.32 -0.62
N VAL A 17 -3.49 -6.46 0.70
CA VAL A 17 -2.83 -5.44 1.54
C VAL A 17 -1.41 -5.16 1.05
N VAL A 18 -0.63 -6.21 0.78
CA VAL A 18 0.73 -6.06 0.24
C VAL A 18 0.69 -5.37 -1.13
N LEU A 19 -0.17 -5.84 -2.03
CA LEU A 19 -0.29 -5.29 -3.38
C LEU A 19 -0.67 -3.80 -3.38
N VAL A 20 -1.66 -3.42 -2.57
CA VAL A 20 -2.20 -2.06 -2.49
C VAL A 20 -1.25 -1.10 -1.78
N SER A 21 -0.49 -1.57 -0.78
CA SER A 21 0.52 -0.74 -0.09
C SER A 21 1.81 -0.54 -0.89
N THR A 22 2.13 -1.45 -1.80
CA THR A 22 3.36 -1.43 -2.61
C THR A 22 3.69 -0.08 -3.27
N PRO A 23 2.78 0.57 -4.04
CA PRO A 23 3.12 1.83 -4.71
C PRO A 23 3.46 2.96 -3.74
N VAL A 24 2.78 3.04 -2.60
CA VAL A 24 3.00 4.07 -1.58
C VAL A 24 4.30 3.82 -0.83
N VAL A 25 4.56 2.57 -0.45
CA VAL A 25 5.79 2.18 0.25
C VAL A 25 7.00 2.37 -0.66
N ALA A 26 6.91 1.96 -1.93
CA ALA A 26 7.99 2.13 -2.90
C ALA A 26 8.33 3.61 -3.12
N ALA A 27 7.32 4.48 -3.28
CA ALA A 27 7.54 5.92 -3.43
C ALA A 27 8.22 6.54 -2.18
N SER A 28 7.73 6.20 -0.99
CA SER A 28 8.32 6.67 0.28
C SER A 28 9.76 6.18 0.46
N LEU A 29 10.04 4.93 0.08
CA LEU A 29 11.37 4.34 0.17
C LEU A 29 12.36 5.03 -0.78
N VAL A 30 12.00 5.20 -2.05
CA VAL A 30 12.86 5.85 -3.05
C VAL A 30 13.19 7.28 -2.61
N VAL A 31 12.19 8.07 -2.23
CA VAL A 31 12.42 9.45 -1.80
C VAL A 31 13.16 9.50 -0.46
N GLY A 32 12.87 8.58 0.45
CA GLY A 32 13.56 8.50 1.72
C GLY A 32 15.05 8.20 1.60
N VAL A 33 15.43 7.31 0.67
CA VAL A 33 16.82 7.00 0.35
C VAL A 33 17.51 8.18 -0.33
N LEU A 34 16.86 8.83 -1.30
CA LEU A 34 17.45 10.00 -1.96
C LEU A 34 17.72 11.13 -0.97
N VAL A 35 16.76 11.41 -0.08
CA VAL A 35 16.90 12.46 0.93
C VAL A 35 17.96 12.08 1.97
N SER A 36 18.08 10.82 2.39
CA SER A 36 19.11 10.42 3.37
C SER A 36 20.53 10.57 2.83
N VAL A 37 20.75 10.30 1.53
CA VAL A 37 22.05 10.51 0.88
C VAL A 37 22.41 12.00 0.85
N ILE A 38 21.47 12.87 0.50
CA ILE A 38 21.69 14.32 0.49
C ILE A 38 22.00 14.81 1.90
N GLN A 39 21.21 14.40 2.89
CA GLN A 39 21.41 14.77 4.29
C GLN A 39 22.78 14.32 4.84
N ALA A 40 23.21 13.11 4.48
CA ALA A 40 24.53 12.60 4.85
C ALA A 40 25.66 13.42 4.21
N THR A 41 25.52 13.79 2.94
CA THR A 41 26.56 14.51 2.19
C THR A 41 26.68 15.97 2.64
N THR A 42 25.57 16.63 2.98
CA THR A 42 25.57 18.04 3.44
C THR A 42 25.71 18.18 4.95
N GLN A 43 25.76 17.08 5.71
CA GLN A 43 25.79 17.06 7.18
C GLN A 43 24.57 17.77 7.83
N VAL A 44 23.45 17.88 7.11
CA VAL A 44 22.20 18.48 7.62
C VAL A 44 21.33 17.37 8.18
N GLN A 45 21.18 17.34 9.50
CA GLN A 45 20.36 16.34 10.23
C GLN A 45 19.10 16.98 10.82
N ASP A 46 18.40 17.79 10.03
CA ASP A 46 17.11 18.35 10.40
C ASP A 46 15.99 17.35 10.07
N GLN A 47 15.29 16.88 11.11
CA GLN A 47 14.21 15.91 10.99
C GLN A 47 13.04 16.41 10.12
N THR A 48 12.73 17.71 10.17
CA THR A 48 11.61 18.29 9.40
C THR A 48 11.88 18.31 7.90
N LEU A 49 13.13 18.58 7.52
CA LEU A 49 13.61 18.56 6.14
C LEU A 49 13.53 17.16 5.52
N SER A 50 13.64 16.11 6.34
CA SER A 50 13.47 14.72 5.88
C SER A 50 12.00 14.33 5.64
N PHE A 51 11.07 15.02 6.29
CA PHE A 51 9.66 14.66 6.33
C PHE A 51 8.89 15.19 5.13
N VAL A 52 9.09 16.46 4.78
CA VAL A 52 8.31 17.13 3.72
C VAL A 52 8.42 16.44 2.36
N PRO A 53 9.62 16.11 1.84
CA PRO A 53 9.73 15.45 0.53
C PRO A 53 9.08 14.07 0.51
N LYS A 54 9.22 13.30 1.61
CA LYS A 54 8.57 11.98 1.75
C LYS A 54 7.05 12.09 1.73
N LEU A 55 6.50 13.08 2.44
CA LEU A 55 5.05 13.31 2.49
C LEU A 55 4.50 13.62 1.08
N LEU A 56 5.16 14.52 0.34
CA LEU A 56 4.77 14.84 -1.04
C LEU A 56 4.81 13.62 -1.95
N ALA A 57 5.82 12.76 -1.80
CA ALA A 57 5.92 11.51 -2.56
C ALA A 57 4.76 10.56 -2.26
N VAL A 58 4.40 10.40 -0.98
CA VAL A 58 3.25 9.58 -0.55
C VAL A 58 1.94 10.15 -1.10
N MET A 59 1.73 11.48 -1.00
CA MET A 59 0.54 12.14 -1.53
C MET A 59 0.40 11.93 -3.04
N LEU A 60 1.50 12.07 -3.78
CA LEU A 60 1.51 11.85 -5.23
C LEU A 60 1.25 10.38 -5.59
N ALA A 61 1.87 9.44 -4.87
CA ALA A 61 1.61 8.02 -5.05
C ALA A 61 0.14 7.67 -4.80
N LEU A 62 -0.48 8.23 -3.76
CA LEU A 62 -1.90 8.06 -3.46
C LEU A 62 -2.79 8.70 -4.52
N ALA A 63 -2.45 9.90 -5.01
CA ALA A 63 -3.23 10.57 -6.05
C ALA A 63 -3.24 9.78 -7.37
N LEU A 64 -2.09 9.20 -7.75
CA LEU A 64 -1.95 8.44 -8.98
C LEU A 64 -2.47 7.00 -8.86
N ALA A 65 -2.16 6.32 -7.75
CA ALA A 65 -2.52 4.91 -7.56
C ALA A 65 -3.91 4.72 -6.90
N GLY A 66 -4.50 5.76 -6.32
CA GLY A 66 -5.72 5.66 -5.51
C GLY A 66 -6.91 5.02 -6.23
N GLY A 67 -7.12 5.37 -7.51
CA GLY A 67 -8.16 4.75 -8.33
C GLY A 67 -7.93 3.25 -8.54
N TRP A 68 -6.69 2.84 -8.81
CA TRP A 68 -6.32 1.43 -8.95
C TRP A 68 -6.44 0.67 -7.62
N MET A 69 -5.98 1.27 -6.52
CA MET A 69 -6.12 0.70 -5.17
C MET A 69 -7.59 0.43 -4.82
N GLY A 70 -8.46 1.40 -5.08
CA GLY A 70 -9.90 1.24 -4.90
C GLY A 70 -10.49 0.10 -5.74
N ALA A 71 -10.08 -0.01 -7.01
CA ALA A 71 -10.52 -1.10 -7.88
C ALA A 71 -10.10 -2.49 -7.35
N GLN A 72 -8.91 -2.61 -6.75
CA GLN A 72 -8.47 -3.88 -6.15
C GLN A 72 -9.30 -4.25 -4.92
N VAL A 73 -9.65 -3.29 -4.06
CA VAL A 73 -10.51 -3.52 -2.89
C VAL A 73 -11.90 -3.96 -3.34
N LEU A 74 -12.50 -3.25 -4.30
CA LEU A 74 -13.81 -3.60 -4.86
C LEU A 74 -13.82 -5.01 -5.46
N ARG A 75 -12.72 -5.42 -6.13
CA ARG A 75 -12.58 -6.78 -6.68
C ARG A 75 -12.68 -7.84 -5.60
N LEU A 76 -12.00 -7.66 -4.46
CA LEU A 76 -12.09 -8.58 -3.33
C LEU A 76 -13.51 -8.57 -2.76
N THR A 77 -14.11 -7.40 -2.57
CA THR A 77 -15.49 -7.29 -2.07
C THR A 77 -16.48 -8.05 -2.95
N HIS A 78 -16.40 -7.89 -4.28
CA HIS A 78 -17.25 -8.62 -5.21
C HIS A 78 -17.01 -10.13 -5.16
N ALA A 79 -15.75 -10.57 -5.03
CA ALA A 79 -15.41 -11.98 -4.88
C ALA A 79 -16.01 -12.59 -3.61
N LEU A 80 -15.98 -11.88 -2.49
CA LEU A 80 -16.61 -12.31 -1.25
C LEU A 80 -18.14 -12.35 -1.38
N TRP A 81 -18.72 -11.33 -2.01
CA TRP A 81 -20.17 -11.27 -2.22
C TRP A 81 -20.69 -12.42 -3.08
N ALA A 82 -19.93 -12.81 -4.11
CA ALA A 82 -20.26 -13.96 -4.97
C ALA A 82 -20.17 -15.31 -4.23
N GLN A 83 -19.40 -15.39 -3.14
CA GLN A 83 -19.27 -16.59 -2.31
C GLN A 83 -20.31 -16.67 -1.18
N LEU A 84 -21.06 -15.59 -0.89
CA LEU A 84 -22.12 -15.61 0.13
C LEU A 84 -23.25 -16.62 -0.15
N PRO A 85 -23.77 -16.76 -1.37
CA PRO A 85 -24.85 -17.70 -1.67
C PRO A 85 -24.47 -19.18 -1.47
N THR A 86 -23.18 -19.50 -1.66
CA THR A 86 -22.64 -20.87 -1.50
C THR A 86 -22.45 -21.28 -0.03
N ILE A 87 -22.72 -20.37 0.92
CA ILE A 87 -22.62 -20.63 2.37
C ILE A 87 -23.95 -21.15 2.96
N ARG A 88 -25.05 -21.09 2.19
CA ARG A 88 -26.34 -21.67 2.59
C ARG A 88 -26.36 -23.19 2.37
#